data_AF-A0A7S0X6I9-F1
#
_entry.id   AF-A0A7S0X6I9-F1
#
_cell.length_a   1.000
_cell.length_b   1.000
_cell.length_c   1.000
_cell.angle_alpha   90.00
_cell.angle_beta   90.00
_cell.angle_gamma   90.00
#
_symmetry.space_group_name_H-M   'P 1'
#
loop_
_entity.id
_entity.type
_entity.pdbx_description
1 polymer ?
#
loop_
_entity_poly.entity_id
_entity_poly.type
_entity_poly.pdbx_seq_one_letter_code
_entity_poly.pdbx_strand_id
1 'polypeptide(L)'
;TPRPAPANHAVSPAAGWPPYLIKPMDVSRVVVYVDPLDGTNEYAGGEREAVTCLMGVAVDGTPVAGIIGQPFHGYGRVTDARLGRTVWGGRGVGVLGLGEVEYTVDRPRVDANNPNPPVVCVNRITREHRQEAVMAALGGVVGVKISATGFHYLNLLEGRAHCALLLREGVKKWDTCAGEALLRAAGGAVTDTVGRPYDYTYNLDGVLNLSGMTASVTTTLHRHLTATIRHVIAPLGDYPYDIRDPSVRPPLLPPPPRGGYRALTVDVGGCLLTPAEPVTTTYTRLAVVHGFTNVTEASAKAAIRAGFAAPPPLEQRGVRYVGDGKSFWRPLVAAAMGGATLDDPKLEAVLSDLYRHYEDPANWHVAPGAKEAFADLRGGGVKVAIISNWDTRLAALLRKCGFDETMLDAVVCSAEEMSDKPDGRIFDVALARLGLAGEGAGVVHVGDSVTNDVE
;
A
#
# COMPACT_ATOMS: atom_id res chain seq x y z
N THR A 1 -21.97 -10.09 16.86
CA THR A 1 -22.31 -8.80 16.21
C THR A 1 -21.44 -8.67 14.97
N PRO A 2 -22.00 -8.39 13.78
CA PRO A 2 -21.19 -8.16 12.60
C PRO A 2 -20.33 -6.91 12.87
N ARG A 3 -19.02 -7.02 12.64
CA ARG A 3 -18.13 -5.86 12.64
C ARG A 3 -18.61 -4.95 11.51
N PRO A 4 -18.78 -3.63 11.71
CA PRO A 4 -19.05 -2.74 10.58
C PRO A 4 -17.95 -2.94 9.53
N ALA A 5 -18.33 -2.86 8.24
CA ALA A 5 -17.37 -2.83 7.13
C ALA A 5 -16.23 -1.88 7.48
N PRO A 6 -14.98 -2.16 7.04
CA PRO A 6 -13.84 -1.30 7.36
C PRO A 6 -14.26 0.14 7.09
N ALA A 7 -14.25 0.95 8.15
CA ALA A 7 -14.53 2.37 8.01
C ALA A 7 -13.65 2.84 6.86
N ASN A 8 -14.24 3.45 5.84
CA ASN A 8 -13.48 4.13 4.81
C ASN A 8 -12.56 5.09 5.57
N HIS A 9 -11.30 4.70 5.76
CA HIS A 9 -10.24 5.55 6.29
C HIS A 9 -9.84 6.54 5.21
N ALA A 10 -10.84 7.17 4.59
CA ALA A 10 -10.64 8.24 3.67
C ALA A 10 -10.09 9.39 4.51
N VAL A 11 -8.87 9.82 4.19
CA VAL A 11 -8.32 11.01 4.82
C VAL A 11 -9.24 12.16 4.40
N SER A 12 -9.92 12.77 5.36
CA SER A 12 -10.72 13.96 5.10
C SER A 12 -9.80 15.01 4.46
N PRO A 13 -10.18 15.66 3.35
CA PRO A 13 -9.40 16.76 2.78
C PRO A 13 -9.07 17.87 3.81
N ALA A 14 -9.86 17.96 4.89
CA ALA A 14 -9.63 18.88 6.01
C ALA A 14 -8.44 18.48 6.92
N ALA A 15 -8.01 17.21 6.91
CA ALA A 15 -6.90 16.69 7.71
C ALA A 15 -5.53 16.84 7.02
N GLY A 16 -5.49 17.41 5.80
CA GLY A 16 -4.27 17.51 5.00
C GLY A 16 -3.91 16.20 4.29
N TRP A 17 -3.16 16.30 3.19
CA TRP A 17 -2.68 15.13 2.45
C TRP A 17 -1.45 14.54 3.15
N PRO A 18 -1.29 13.19 3.16
CA PRO A 18 -0.03 12.58 3.59
C PRO A 18 1.19 13.23 2.92
N PRO A 19 2.25 13.60 3.65
CA PRO A 19 3.38 14.36 3.10
C PRO A 19 4.06 13.70 1.88
N TYR A 20 4.06 12.36 1.83
CA TYR A 20 4.61 11.63 0.70
C TYR A 20 3.81 11.80 -0.61
N LEU A 21 2.55 12.23 -0.54
CA LEU A 21 1.71 12.49 -1.73
C LEU A 21 1.93 13.89 -2.31
N ILE A 22 2.40 14.86 -1.51
CA ILE A 22 2.65 16.24 -1.94
C ILE A 22 4.11 16.50 -2.32
N LYS A 23 4.99 15.51 -2.15
CA LYS A 23 6.40 15.62 -2.52
C LYS A 23 6.52 15.74 -4.06
N PRO A 24 7.26 16.75 -4.57
CA PRO A 24 7.55 16.84 -6.00
C PRO A 24 8.18 15.54 -6.51
N MET A 25 7.71 15.08 -7.67
CA MET A 25 8.24 13.91 -8.35
C MET A 25 8.59 14.22 -9.79
N ASP A 26 9.56 13.49 -10.32
CA ASP A 26 9.91 13.58 -11.74
C ASP A 26 8.75 13.05 -12.59
N VAL A 27 8.30 13.86 -13.56
CA VAL A 27 7.20 13.52 -14.46
C VAL A 27 7.50 12.28 -15.31
N SER A 28 8.77 11.98 -15.58
CA SER A 28 9.18 10.78 -16.34
C SER A 28 8.83 9.46 -15.65
N ARG A 29 8.57 9.50 -14.33
CA ARG A 29 8.13 8.33 -13.54
C ARG A 29 6.62 8.11 -13.61
N VAL A 30 5.87 9.06 -14.20
CA VAL A 30 4.41 9.08 -14.17
C VAL A 30 3.84 8.66 -15.52
N VAL A 31 2.88 7.74 -15.49
CA VAL A 31 2.09 7.33 -16.67
C VAL A 31 0.61 7.46 -16.36
N VAL A 32 -0.14 8.07 -17.26
CA VAL A 32 -1.60 8.22 -17.15
C VAL A 32 -2.28 7.35 -18.19
N TYR A 33 -3.16 6.46 -17.74
CA TYR A 33 -3.98 5.61 -18.60
C TYR A 33 -5.42 6.10 -18.59
N VAL A 34 -6.00 6.27 -19.78
CA VAL A 34 -7.36 6.78 -19.94
C VAL A 34 -8.17 5.83 -20.81
N ASP A 35 -9.30 5.37 -20.27
CA ASP A 35 -10.39 4.82 -21.08
C ASP A 35 -11.52 5.85 -21.14
N PRO A 36 -11.73 6.52 -22.29
CA PRO A 36 -12.76 7.54 -22.38
C PRO A 36 -14.18 6.96 -22.31
N LEU A 37 -14.37 5.68 -22.63
CA LEU A 37 -15.68 5.03 -22.64
C LEU A 37 -15.52 3.51 -22.49
N ASP A 38 -15.46 3.07 -21.23
CA ASP A 38 -15.56 1.66 -20.86
C ASP A 38 -17.03 1.21 -20.92
N GLY A 39 -17.25 0.02 -21.48
CA GLY A 39 -18.59 -0.52 -21.73
C GLY A 39 -19.23 -0.05 -23.04
N THR A 40 -18.45 0.18 -24.11
CA THR A 40 -18.96 0.68 -25.41
C THR A 40 -20.15 -0.11 -25.97
N ASN A 41 -20.09 -1.45 -25.91
CA ASN A 41 -21.19 -2.31 -26.37
C ASN A 41 -22.42 -2.20 -25.47
N GLU A 42 -22.21 -2.02 -24.16
CA GLU A 42 -23.30 -1.85 -23.18
C GLU A 42 -23.97 -0.47 -23.37
N TYR A 43 -23.20 0.57 -23.69
CA TYR A 43 -23.73 1.87 -24.11
C TYR A 43 -24.61 1.75 -25.36
N ALA A 44 -24.12 1.08 -26.40
CA ALA A 44 -24.88 0.85 -27.63
C ALA A 44 -26.13 -0.01 -27.39
N GLY A 45 -26.07 -0.96 -26.44
CA GLY A 45 -27.18 -1.80 -26.01
C GLY A 45 -28.19 -1.11 -25.07
N GLY A 46 -27.94 0.13 -24.65
CA GLY A 46 -28.83 0.89 -23.76
C GLY A 46 -28.62 0.66 -22.26
N GLU A 47 -27.64 -0.14 -21.86
CA GLU A 47 -27.26 -0.46 -20.48
C GLU A 47 -26.43 0.68 -19.85
N ARG A 48 -27.01 1.89 -19.84
CA ARG A 48 -26.28 3.14 -19.57
C ARG A 48 -25.62 3.19 -18.20
N GLU A 49 -26.23 2.59 -17.17
CA GLU A 49 -25.68 2.58 -15.80
C GLU A 49 -24.30 1.89 -15.73
N ALA A 50 -24.00 0.97 -16.65
CA ALA A 50 -22.72 0.26 -16.69
C ALA A 50 -21.57 1.06 -17.34
N VAL A 51 -21.87 2.18 -17.98
CA VAL A 51 -20.85 2.94 -18.72
C VAL A 51 -19.99 3.73 -17.74
N THR A 52 -18.68 3.65 -17.92
CA THR A 52 -17.72 4.42 -17.12
C THR A 52 -16.65 5.11 -17.97
N CYS A 53 -16.04 6.14 -17.41
CA CYS A 53 -14.81 6.75 -17.90
C CYS A 53 -13.71 6.47 -16.87
N LEU A 54 -12.56 5.96 -17.32
CA LEU A 54 -11.48 5.52 -16.44
C LEU A 54 -10.26 6.41 -16.64
N MET A 55 -9.67 6.85 -15.52
CA MET A 55 -8.37 7.51 -15.53
C MET A 55 -7.54 6.98 -14.37
N GLY A 56 -6.45 6.28 -14.68
CA GLY A 56 -5.51 5.75 -13.71
C GLY A 56 -4.16 6.43 -13.81
N VAL A 57 -3.54 6.70 -12.67
CA VAL A 57 -2.20 7.29 -12.56
C VAL A 57 -1.26 6.28 -11.93
N ALA A 58 -0.21 5.92 -12.67
CA ALA A 58 0.84 5.02 -12.21
C ALA A 58 2.15 5.77 -12.00
N VAL A 59 2.89 5.38 -10.95
CA VAL A 59 4.25 5.84 -10.65
C VAL A 59 5.16 4.63 -10.60
N ASP A 60 6.24 4.65 -11.38
CA ASP A 60 7.17 3.52 -11.58
C ASP A 60 6.41 2.21 -11.86
N GLY A 61 5.42 2.29 -12.72
CA GLY A 61 4.56 1.18 -13.12
C GLY A 61 3.63 0.62 -12.04
N THR A 62 3.44 1.32 -10.92
CA THR A 62 2.48 0.93 -9.87
C THR A 62 1.31 1.93 -9.87
N PRO A 63 0.03 1.49 -9.94
CA PRO A 63 -1.11 2.40 -9.80
C PRO A 63 -1.15 3.03 -8.42
N VAL A 64 -1.19 4.37 -8.37
CA VAL A 64 -1.21 5.13 -7.11
C VAL A 64 -2.48 5.93 -6.91
N ALA A 65 -3.16 6.31 -7.99
CA ALA A 65 -4.44 7.02 -7.95
C ALA A 65 -5.35 6.57 -9.11
N GLY A 66 -6.65 6.60 -8.87
CA GLY A 66 -7.66 6.19 -9.83
C GLY A 66 -8.90 7.08 -9.77
N ILE A 67 -9.53 7.26 -10.93
CA ILE A 67 -10.77 8.00 -11.11
C ILE A 67 -11.68 7.16 -12.01
N ILE A 68 -12.91 6.93 -11.54
CA ILE A 68 -13.99 6.28 -12.29
C ILE A 68 -15.15 7.28 -12.35
N GLY A 69 -15.36 7.87 -13.51
CA GLY A 69 -16.58 8.61 -13.83
C GLY A 69 -17.68 7.63 -14.21
N GLN A 70 -18.89 7.77 -13.66
CA GLN A 70 -20.06 6.99 -14.07
C GLN A 70 -21.13 7.97 -14.56
N PRO A 71 -21.15 8.36 -15.86
CA PRO A 71 -21.96 9.47 -16.35
C PRO A 71 -23.48 9.30 -16.16
N PHE A 72 -23.95 8.05 -16.22
CA PHE A 72 -25.37 7.73 -16.12
C PHE A 72 -25.76 7.15 -14.76
N HIS A 73 -24.97 7.41 -13.71
CA HIS A 73 -25.37 7.08 -12.35
C HIS A 73 -26.72 7.75 -12.01
N GLY A 74 -27.67 6.98 -11.48
CA GLY A 74 -29.04 7.45 -11.20
C GLY A 74 -29.99 7.48 -12.41
N TYR A 75 -29.52 7.13 -13.62
CA TYR A 75 -30.34 7.12 -14.82
C TYR A 75 -31.54 6.17 -14.69
N GLY A 76 -32.74 6.67 -15.02
CA GLY A 76 -34.00 5.92 -14.91
C GLY A 76 -34.51 5.74 -13.46
N ARG A 77 -33.81 6.27 -12.45
CA ARG A 77 -34.20 6.16 -11.04
C ARG A 77 -34.45 7.50 -10.36
N VAL A 78 -33.82 8.58 -10.86
CA VAL A 78 -33.99 9.92 -10.31
C VAL A 78 -34.47 10.86 -11.42
N THR A 79 -35.60 11.53 -11.19
CA THR A 79 -36.25 12.40 -12.19
C THR A 79 -35.75 13.84 -12.17
N ASP A 80 -35.20 14.32 -11.03
CA ASP A 80 -34.83 15.73 -10.81
C ASP A 80 -33.40 15.97 -10.29
N ALA A 81 -32.54 14.94 -10.26
CA ALA A 81 -31.14 15.10 -9.84
C ALA A 81 -30.19 15.22 -11.03
N ARG A 82 -29.07 15.93 -10.81
CA ARG A 82 -27.91 15.88 -11.70
C ARG A 82 -27.45 14.42 -11.80
N LEU A 83 -27.52 13.86 -13.01
CA LEU A 83 -27.02 12.52 -13.28
C LEU A 83 -25.50 12.46 -13.13
N GLY A 84 -25.05 11.25 -12.82
CA GLY A 84 -23.64 10.90 -12.84
C GLY A 84 -22.94 11.11 -11.50
N ARG A 85 -21.81 10.42 -11.35
CA ARG A 85 -20.92 10.56 -10.19
C ARG A 85 -19.47 10.35 -10.59
N THR A 86 -18.57 10.72 -9.69
CA THR A 86 -17.13 10.46 -9.82
C THR A 86 -16.64 9.77 -8.55
N VAL A 87 -16.16 8.53 -8.70
CA VAL A 87 -15.45 7.79 -7.66
C VAL A 87 -13.96 8.00 -7.87
N TRP A 88 -13.22 8.37 -6.83
CA TRP A 88 -11.79 8.67 -6.95
C TRP A 88 -11.05 8.40 -5.65
N GLY A 89 -9.74 8.30 -5.72
CA GLY A 89 -8.93 7.96 -4.54
C GLY A 89 -7.59 7.33 -4.92
N GLY A 90 -6.95 6.71 -3.94
CA GLY A 90 -5.64 6.10 -4.12
C GLY A 90 -4.87 5.84 -2.83
N ARG A 91 -3.61 5.46 -3.00
CA ARG A 91 -2.70 5.10 -1.90
C ARG A 91 -2.62 6.24 -0.88
N GLY A 92 -2.99 5.99 0.37
CA GLY A 92 -2.95 6.98 1.45
C GLY A 92 -4.14 7.90 1.57
N VAL A 93 -5.05 7.89 0.59
CA VAL A 93 -6.24 8.76 0.55
C VAL A 93 -7.50 7.97 0.87
N GLY A 94 -7.51 6.67 0.56
CA GLY A 94 -8.71 5.84 0.58
C GLY A 94 -9.53 6.02 -0.70
N VAL A 95 -10.82 5.71 -0.64
CA VAL A 95 -11.76 5.84 -1.76
C VAL A 95 -12.89 6.80 -1.39
N LEU A 96 -13.18 7.73 -2.30
CA LEU A 96 -14.15 8.82 -2.15
C LEU A 96 -15.16 8.77 -3.31
N GLY A 97 -16.30 9.44 -3.12
CA GLY A 97 -17.32 9.56 -4.18
C GLY A 97 -18.26 8.36 -4.33
N LEU A 98 -18.19 7.39 -3.41
CA LEU A 98 -19.12 6.25 -3.32
C LEU A 98 -20.51 6.64 -2.74
N GLY A 99 -20.71 7.92 -2.41
CA GLY A 99 -21.86 8.46 -1.66
C GLY A 99 -23.25 8.14 -2.22
N GLU A 100 -24.22 8.21 -1.31
CA GLU A 100 -25.53 7.55 -1.29
C GLU A 100 -26.55 8.16 -2.26
N VAL A 101 -26.88 7.45 -3.32
CA VAL A 101 -28.24 7.55 -3.86
C VAL A 101 -29.08 6.60 -3.00
N GLU A 102 -30.14 7.11 -2.38
CA GLU A 102 -31.21 6.28 -1.81
C GLU A 102 -31.75 5.40 -2.95
N TYR A 103 -31.27 4.17 -3.01
CA TYR A 103 -31.81 3.21 -3.95
C TYR A 103 -33.23 2.86 -3.49
N THR A 104 -34.22 3.05 -4.35
CA THR A 104 -35.59 2.56 -4.12
C THR A 104 -35.66 1.03 -3.96
N VAL A 105 -34.57 0.34 -4.30
CA VAL A 105 -34.38 -1.10 -4.06
C VAL A 105 -33.03 -1.29 -3.38
N ASP A 106 -33.07 -1.63 -2.10
CA ASP A 106 -31.88 -1.98 -1.33
C ASP A 106 -31.28 -3.25 -1.95
N ARG A 107 -30.10 -3.14 -2.58
CA ARG A 107 -29.37 -4.33 -3.04
C ARG A 107 -28.53 -4.83 -1.86
N PRO A 108 -28.61 -6.12 -1.47
CA PRO A 108 -27.86 -6.62 -0.34
C PRO A 108 -26.37 -6.38 -0.54
N ARG A 109 -25.71 -5.81 0.47
CA ARG A 109 -24.25 -5.77 0.51
C ARG A 109 -23.70 -7.12 0.92
N VAL A 110 -22.59 -7.50 0.33
CA VAL A 110 -21.87 -8.72 0.68
C VAL A 110 -20.95 -8.49 1.88
N ASP A 111 -20.75 -9.52 2.69
CA ASP A 111 -19.74 -9.49 3.76
C ASP A 111 -18.36 -9.81 3.16
N ALA A 112 -17.51 -8.80 3.04
CA ALA A 112 -16.16 -8.95 2.51
C ALA A 112 -15.30 -9.98 3.27
N ASN A 113 -15.61 -10.28 4.53
CA ASN A 113 -14.89 -11.26 5.35
C ASN A 113 -15.49 -12.66 5.29
N ASN A 114 -16.68 -12.81 4.70
CA ASN A 114 -17.34 -14.11 4.53
C ASN A 114 -17.77 -14.34 3.07
N PRO A 115 -16.81 -14.61 2.18
CA PRO A 115 -17.07 -14.72 0.75
C PRO A 115 -17.54 -16.11 0.33
N ASN A 116 -18.24 -16.88 1.17
CA ASN A 116 -18.66 -18.25 0.84
C ASN A 116 -20.20 -18.40 0.78
N PRO A 117 -20.81 -18.57 -0.42
CA PRO A 117 -20.17 -18.57 -1.75
C PRO A 117 -19.80 -17.15 -2.22
N PRO A 118 -18.76 -16.99 -3.07
CA PRO A 118 -18.36 -15.66 -3.53
C PRO A 118 -19.32 -15.18 -4.61
N VAL A 119 -19.89 -13.99 -4.41
CA VAL A 119 -20.59 -13.23 -5.46
C VAL A 119 -19.58 -12.64 -6.45
N VAL A 120 -19.70 -13.01 -7.73
CA VAL A 120 -18.72 -12.72 -8.79
C VAL A 120 -19.33 -11.85 -9.90
N CYS A 121 -18.57 -10.83 -10.31
CA CYS A 121 -18.79 -10.08 -11.54
C CYS A 121 -18.09 -10.77 -12.73
N VAL A 122 -18.80 -10.98 -13.83
CA VAL A 122 -18.25 -11.59 -15.06
C VAL A 122 -18.73 -10.85 -16.31
N ASN A 123 -17.94 -10.91 -17.39
CA ASN A 123 -18.38 -10.32 -18.66
C ASN A 123 -19.57 -11.09 -19.27
N ARG A 124 -20.43 -10.38 -20.01
CA ARG A 124 -21.60 -10.96 -20.68
C ARG A 124 -21.19 -11.87 -21.84
N ILE A 125 -20.21 -11.42 -22.63
CA ILE A 125 -19.67 -12.15 -23.78
C ILE A 125 -18.35 -12.80 -23.38
N THR A 126 -18.44 -14.06 -22.97
CA THR A 126 -17.28 -14.87 -22.59
C THR A 126 -17.20 -16.06 -23.54
N ARG A 127 -16.33 -15.97 -24.56
CA ARG A 127 -15.90 -17.15 -25.34
C ARG A 127 -14.75 -17.85 -24.62
N GLU A 128 -14.95 -18.15 -23.35
CA GLU A 128 -13.95 -18.78 -22.50
C GLU A 128 -14.55 -19.98 -21.78
N HIS A 129 -14.10 -21.17 -22.17
CA HIS A 129 -14.63 -22.45 -21.67
C HIS A 129 -14.17 -22.73 -20.23
N ARG A 130 -13.09 -22.09 -19.77
CA ARG A 130 -12.57 -22.27 -18.40
C ARG A 130 -13.41 -21.58 -17.34
N GLN A 131 -14.24 -20.59 -17.71
CA GLN A 131 -15.02 -19.82 -16.75
C GLN A 131 -15.99 -20.69 -15.96
N GLU A 132 -16.66 -21.64 -16.60
CA GLU A 132 -17.59 -22.53 -15.91
C GLU A 132 -16.87 -23.43 -14.89
N ALA A 133 -15.73 -24.01 -15.27
CA ALA A 133 -14.92 -24.83 -14.38
C ALA A 133 -14.39 -24.04 -13.18
N VAL A 134 -13.91 -22.81 -13.40
CA VAL A 134 -13.43 -21.93 -12.32
C VAL A 134 -14.59 -21.54 -11.39
N MET A 135 -15.73 -21.14 -11.93
CA MET A 135 -16.91 -20.78 -11.12
C MET A 135 -17.39 -21.97 -10.29
N ALA A 136 -17.40 -23.19 -10.85
CA ALA A 136 -17.76 -24.41 -10.14
C ALA A 136 -16.78 -24.72 -9.01
N ALA A 137 -15.46 -24.63 -9.25
CA ALA A 137 -14.43 -24.88 -8.24
C ALA A 137 -14.48 -23.85 -7.09
N LEU A 138 -14.85 -22.60 -7.38
CA LEU A 138 -15.04 -21.56 -6.40
C LEU A 138 -16.37 -21.65 -5.64
N GLY A 139 -17.32 -22.46 -6.12
CA GLY A 139 -18.72 -22.39 -5.69
C GLY A 139 -19.33 -21.00 -5.92
N GLY A 140 -18.82 -20.24 -6.90
CA GLY A 140 -19.16 -18.84 -7.08
C GLY A 140 -20.56 -18.60 -7.64
N VAL A 141 -21.19 -17.51 -7.21
CA VAL A 141 -22.50 -17.07 -7.69
C VAL A 141 -22.33 -15.85 -8.58
N VAL A 142 -22.85 -15.90 -9.81
CA VAL A 142 -22.80 -14.73 -10.71
C VAL A 142 -23.78 -13.66 -10.20
N GLY A 143 -23.25 -12.56 -9.68
CA GLY A 143 -24.03 -11.41 -9.22
C GLY A 143 -24.23 -10.34 -10.29
N VAL A 144 -23.21 -10.12 -11.12
CA VAL A 144 -23.24 -9.14 -12.22
C VAL A 144 -22.71 -9.79 -13.49
N LYS A 145 -23.45 -9.65 -14.59
CA LYS A 145 -23.08 -10.16 -15.92
C LYS A 145 -23.14 -9.05 -16.98
N ILE A 146 -22.09 -8.23 -17.03
CA ILE A 146 -21.98 -7.02 -17.86
C ILE A 146 -20.56 -6.90 -18.41
N SER A 147 -20.39 -6.42 -19.65
CA SER A 147 -19.06 -6.26 -20.27
C SER A 147 -18.54 -4.82 -20.12
N ALA A 148 -18.33 -4.39 -18.88
CA ALA A 148 -17.76 -3.08 -18.53
C ALA A 148 -16.88 -3.21 -17.28
N THR A 149 -15.57 -3.06 -17.45
CA THR A 149 -14.59 -3.38 -16.39
C THR A 149 -14.66 -2.38 -15.25
N GLY A 150 -14.83 -1.09 -15.57
CA GLY A 150 -15.04 -0.02 -14.61
C GLY A 150 -16.27 -0.23 -13.75
N PHE A 151 -17.36 -0.74 -14.34
CA PHE A 151 -18.58 -1.05 -13.59
C PHE A 151 -18.38 -2.23 -12.64
N HIS A 152 -17.57 -3.23 -13.00
CA HIS A 152 -17.19 -4.28 -12.07
C HIS A 152 -16.48 -3.69 -10.85
N TYR A 153 -15.48 -2.82 -11.03
CA TYR A 153 -14.82 -2.16 -9.90
C TYR A 153 -15.78 -1.39 -8.99
N LEU A 154 -16.74 -0.67 -9.56
CA LEU A 154 -17.78 0.01 -8.77
C LEU A 154 -18.59 -0.99 -7.93
N ASN A 155 -19.00 -2.13 -8.49
CA ASN A 155 -19.73 -3.14 -7.73
C ASN A 155 -18.88 -3.75 -6.60
N LEU A 156 -17.56 -3.90 -6.78
CA LEU A 156 -16.68 -4.36 -5.71
C LEU A 156 -16.53 -3.29 -4.62
N LEU A 157 -16.26 -2.03 -5.00
CA LEU A 157 -16.09 -0.91 -4.07
C LEU A 157 -17.37 -0.57 -3.29
N GLU A 158 -18.54 -0.84 -3.86
CA GLU A 158 -19.85 -0.69 -3.21
C GLU A 158 -20.25 -1.89 -2.34
N GLY A 159 -19.43 -2.95 -2.31
CA GLY A 159 -19.75 -4.18 -1.58
C GLY A 159 -20.93 -4.94 -2.18
N ARG A 160 -21.14 -4.89 -3.50
CA ARG A 160 -22.19 -5.65 -4.23
C ARG A 160 -21.68 -6.97 -4.78
N ALA A 161 -20.36 -7.12 -4.89
CA ALA A 161 -19.69 -8.35 -5.28
C ALA A 161 -18.38 -8.49 -4.50
N HIS A 162 -17.89 -9.72 -4.36
CA HIS A 162 -16.61 -9.99 -3.70
C HIS A 162 -15.45 -9.92 -4.69
N CYS A 163 -15.69 -10.30 -5.95
CA CYS A 163 -14.64 -10.36 -6.95
C CYS A 163 -15.17 -10.15 -8.37
N ALA A 164 -14.26 -9.85 -9.28
CA ALA A 164 -14.49 -9.82 -10.72
C ALA A 164 -13.47 -10.72 -11.42
N LEU A 165 -13.94 -11.57 -12.33
CA LEU A 165 -13.12 -12.49 -13.08
C LEU A 165 -13.23 -12.21 -14.58
N LEU A 166 -12.09 -12.08 -15.24
CA LEU A 166 -12.01 -11.99 -16.68
C LEU A 166 -10.90 -12.91 -17.19
N LEU A 167 -11.28 -14.16 -17.44
CA LEU A 167 -10.36 -15.24 -17.80
C LEU A 167 -10.01 -15.26 -19.28
N ARG A 168 -9.69 -14.12 -19.89
CA ARG A 168 -9.34 -14.06 -21.33
C ARG A 168 -8.43 -12.89 -21.65
N GLU A 169 -7.78 -12.98 -22.80
CA GLU A 169 -7.19 -11.82 -23.46
C GLU A 169 -8.28 -10.79 -23.80
N GLY A 170 -7.98 -9.51 -23.59
CA GLY A 170 -8.84 -8.42 -24.05
C GLY A 170 -8.85 -7.18 -23.16
N VAL A 171 -8.43 -7.32 -21.91
CA VAL A 171 -8.27 -6.22 -20.96
C VAL A 171 -7.00 -5.45 -21.29
N LYS A 172 -7.04 -4.12 -21.31
CA LYS A 172 -5.85 -3.28 -21.43
C LYS A 172 -5.46 -2.64 -20.11
N LYS A 173 -4.28 -2.03 -20.08
CA LYS A 173 -3.83 -1.21 -18.96
C LYS A 173 -4.82 -0.10 -18.58
N TRP A 174 -5.50 0.52 -19.54
CA TRP A 174 -6.51 1.56 -19.25
C TRP A 174 -7.80 1.03 -18.60
N ASP A 175 -8.17 -0.22 -18.86
CA ASP A 175 -9.29 -0.87 -18.18
C ASP A 175 -9.00 -1.13 -16.69
N THR A 176 -7.73 -1.34 -16.33
CA THR A 176 -7.34 -1.86 -15.00
C THR A 176 -6.71 -0.83 -14.08
N CYS A 177 -5.94 0.13 -14.61
CA CYS A 177 -5.12 1.03 -13.80
C CYS A 177 -5.93 1.80 -12.74
N ALA A 178 -7.05 2.40 -13.14
CA ALA A 178 -7.91 3.18 -12.24
C ALA A 178 -8.54 2.29 -11.15
N GLY A 179 -9.09 1.15 -11.56
CA GLY A 179 -9.74 0.21 -10.64
C GLY A 179 -8.77 -0.44 -9.67
N GLU A 180 -7.56 -0.79 -10.11
CA GLU A 180 -6.51 -1.32 -9.25
C GLU A 180 -6.10 -0.30 -8.18
N ALA A 181 -5.85 0.96 -8.56
CA ALA A 181 -5.48 1.99 -7.59
C ALA A 181 -6.54 2.15 -6.49
N LEU A 182 -7.83 2.15 -6.88
CA LEU A 182 -8.95 2.30 -5.95
C LEU A 182 -9.14 1.06 -5.07
N LEU A 183 -9.12 -0.14 -5.65
CA LEU A 183 -9.27 -1.38 -4.87
C LEU A 183 -8.13 -1.56 -3.88
N ARG A 184 -6.87 -1.28 -4.28
CA ARG A 184 -5.73 -1.33 -3.36
C ARG A 184 -5.87 -0.35 -2.21
N ALA A 185 -6.39 0.85 -2.48
CA ALA A 185 -6.70 1.83 -1.44
C ALA A 185 -7.81 1.39 -0.49
N ALA A 186 -8.70 0.48 -0.93
CA ALA A 186 -9.76 -0.12 -0.13
C ALA A 186 -9.38 -1.47 0.51
N GLY A 187 -8.13 -1.93 0.40
CA GLY A 187 -7.65 -3.21 0.95
C GLY A 187 -7.84 -4.43 0.04
N GLY A 188 -8.34 -4.22 -1.18
CA GLY A 188 -8.46 -5.23 -2.22
C GLY A 188 -7.21 -5.38 -3.08
N ALA A 189 -7.34 -6.18 -4.14
CA ALA A 189 -6.26 -6.45 -5.08
C ALA A 189 -6.77 -6.63 -6.50
N VAL A 190 -5.90 -6.31 -7.46
CA VAL A 190 -6.07 -6.58 -8.90
C VAL A 190 -4.77 -7.15 -9.43
N THR A 191 -4.85 -8.25 -10.17
CA THR A 191 -3.72 -8.88 -10.83
C THR A 191 -4.20 -9.51 -12.14
N ASP A 192 -3.31 -10.17 -12.85
CA ASP A 192 -3.74 -11.19 -13.79
C ASP A 192 -4.50 -12.34 -13.10
N THR A 193 -4.95 -13.31 -13.89
CA THR A 193 -5.76 -14.43 -13.40
C THR A 193 -5.04 -15.38 -12.44
N VAL A 194 -3.71 -15.33 -12.38
CA VAL A 194 -2.89 -16.25 -11.59
C VAL A 194 -2.03 -15.55 -10.52
N GLY A 195 -2.37 -14.29 -10.22
CA GLY A 195 -1.81 -13.53 -9.10
C GLY A 195 -0.56 -12.70 -9.44
N ARG A 196 -0.15 -12.60 -10.71
CA ARG A 196 0.99 -11.77 -11.12
C ARG A 196 0.57 -10.31 -11.25
N PRO A 197 1.25 -9.37 -10.57
CA PRO A 197 0.91 -7.95 -10.66
C PRO A 197 1.21 -7.41 -12.05
N TYR A 198 0.39 -6.46 -12.52
CA TYR A 198 0.68 -5.75 -13.76
C TYR A 198 1.83 -4.75 -13.57
N ASP A 199 2.53 -4.48 -14.67
CA ASP A 199 3.42 -3.36 -14.80
C ASP A 199 2.73 -2.26 -15.62
N TYR A 200 2.57 -1.08 -15.04
CA TYR A 200 2.00 0.11 -15.70
C TYR A 200 3.07 1.08 -16.22
N THR A 201 4.33 0.65 -16.35
CA THR A 201 5.32 1.44 -17.10
C THR A 201 4.86 1.63 -18.55
N TYR A 202 5.29 2.74 -19.14
CA TYR A 202 4.98 3.03 -20.54
C TYR A 202 5.69 2.03 -21.44
N ASN A 203 4.93 1.06 -21.94
CA ASN A 203 5.40 0.01 -22.82
C ASN A 203 4.27 -0.33 -23.79
N LEU A 204 4.47 -0.05 -25.08
CA LEU A 204 3.49 -0.31 -26.14
C LEU A 204 3.27 -1.81 -26.36
N ASP A 205 4.30 -2.64 -26.14
CA ASP A 205 4.19 -4.10 -26.27
C ASP A 205 3.40 -4.72 -25.11
N GLY A 206 3.30 -4.01 -23.99
CA GLY A 206 2.59 -4.46 -22.78
C GLY A 206 1.17 -3.91 -22.64
N VAL A 207 0.60 -3.26 -23.65
CA VAL A 207 -0.71 -2.57 -23.53
C VAL A 207 -1.85 -3.54 -23.22
N LEU A 208 -1.80 -4.74 -23.80
CA LEU A 208 -2.79 -5.79 -23.60
C LEU A 208 -2.39 -6.67 -22.41
N ASN A 209 -3.30 -6.83 -21.46
CA ASN A 209 -3.18 -7.82 -20.39
C ASN A 209 -3.56 -9.19 -20.96
N LEU A 210 -2.55 -9.92 -21.44
CA LEU A 210 -2.76 -11.22 -22.10
C LEU A 210 -3.35 -12.23 -21.12
N SER A 211 -2.86 -12.21 -19.89
CA SER A 211 -3.17 -13.19 -18.85
C SER A 211 -4.52 -12.99 -18.14
N GLY A 212 -5.44 -12.24 -18.76
CA GLY A 212 -6.73 -11.88 -18.18
C GLY A 212 -6.59 -11.04 -16.92
N MET A 213 -7.65 -10.93 -16.13
CA MET A 213 -7.73 -10.11 -14.92
C MET A 213 -8.50 -10.84 -13.80
N THR A 214 -8.02 -10.70 -12.58
CA THR A 214 -8.76 -11.01 -11.35
C THR A 214 -8.73 -9.80 -10.44
N ALA A 215 -9.88 -9.45 -9.87
CA ALA A 215 -10.01 -8.38 -8.89
C ALA A 215 -10.81 -8.88 -7.69
N SER A 216 -10.46 -8.47 -6.48
CA SER A 216 -11.20 -8.85 -5.27
C SER A 216 -11.12 -7.80 -4.18
N VAL A 217 -12.10 -7.83 -3.28
CA VAL A 217 -12.26 -6.85 -2.19
C VAL A 217 -11.27 -7.04 -1.03
N THR A 218 -10.60 -8.19 -0.92
CA THR A 218 -9.54 -8.44 0.07
C THR A 218 -8.38 -9.21 -0.54
N THR A 219 -7.16 -8.96 -0.08
CA THR A 219 -5.94 -9.70 -0.45
C THR A 219 -6.02 -11.20 -0.11
N THR A 220 -6.67 -11.55 1.00
CA THR A 220 -6.87 -12.95 1.41
C THR A 220 -7.79 -13.69 0.44
N LEU A 221 -8.92 -13.09 0.05
CA LEU A 221 -9.78 -13.65 -0.99
C LEU A 221 -9.02 -13.73 -2.32
N HIS A 222 -8.26 -12.69 -2.67
CA HIS A 222 -7.46 -12.66 -3.90
C HIS A 222 -6.50 -13.84 -4.03
N ARG A 223 -5.80 -14.16 -2.95
CA ARG A 223 -4.89 -15.31 -2.87
C ARG A 223 -5.62 -16.62 -3.10
N HIS A 224 -6.79 -16.80 -2.47
CA HIS A 224 -7.60 -17.99 -2.67
C HIS A 224 -8.09 -18.11 -4.11
N LEU A 225 -8.63 -17.02 -4.69
CA LEU A 225 -9.12 -16.98 -6.07
C LEU A 225 -8.03 -17.35 -7.06
N THR A 226 -6.89 -16.68 -7.01
CA THR A 226 -5.80 -16.89 -7.98
C THR A 226 -5.14 -18.26 -7.84
N ALA A 227 -5.08 -18.82 -6.62
CA ALA A 227 -4.63 -20.20 -6.39
C ALA A 227 -5.60 -21.23 -6.99
N THR A 228 -6.91 -21.06 -6.75
CA THR A 228 -7.95 -21.93 -7.30
C THR A 228 -7.98 -21.83 -8.83
N ILE A 229 -7.94 -20.62 -9.40
CA ILE A 229 -7.87 -20.41 -10.84
C ILE A 229 -6.67 -21.14 -11.42
N ARG A 230 -5.46 -20.92 -10.88
CA ARG A 230 -4.24 -21.61 -11.31
C ARG A 230 -4.39 -23.12 -11.30
N HIS A 231 -4.94 -23.68 -10.22
CA HIS A 231 -5.15 -25.13 -10.10
C HIS A 231 -6.13 -25.68 -11.14
N VAL A 232 -7.22 -24.95 -11.42
CA VAL A 232 -8.25 -25.35 -12.37
C VAL A 232 -7.80 -25.21 -13.82
N ILE A 233 -7.06 -24.15 -14.16
CA ILE A 233 -6.67 -23.88 -15.55
C ILE A 233 -5.43 -24.65 -15.99
N ALA A 234 -4.51 -24.98 -15.09
CA ALA A 234 -3.29 -25.72 -15.42
C ALA A 234 -3.53 -27.04 -16.19
N PRO A 235 -4.51 -27.89 -15.83
CA PRO A 235 -4.80 -29.11 -16.61
C PRO A 235 -5.57 -28.85 -17.91
N LEU A 236 -6.09 -27.64 -18.15
CA LEU A 236 -6.90 -27.29 -19.32
C LEU A 236 -6.06 -26.77 -20.51
N GLY A 237 -4.75 -27.03 -20.50
CA GLY A 237 -3.82 -26.70 -21.58
C GLY A 237 -3.41 -25.23 -21.63
N ASP A 238 -2.86 -24.81 -22.78
CA ASP A 238 -2.25 -23.51 -22.95
C ASP A 238 -3.25 -22.37 -22.68
N TYR A 239 -2.96 -21.64 -21.62
CA TYR A 239 -3.56 -20.36 -21.26
C TYR A 239 -2.39 -19.39 -21.03
N PRO A 240 -2.55 -18.07 -21.24
CA PRO A 240 -1.46 -17.08 -21.15
C PRO A 240 -0.70 -16.99 -19.80
N TYR A 241 -0.84 -17.94 -18.88
CA TYR A 241 0.02 -18.05 -17.72
C TYR A 241 1.44 -18.55 -18.06
N ASP A 242 1.59 -19.48 -19.02
CA ASP A 242 2.89 -20.05 -19.42
C ASP A 242 3.62 -19.25 -20.51
N ILE A 243 3.00 -18.19 -21.00
CA ILE A 243 3.64 -17.27 -21.95
C ILE A 243 4.31 -16.11 -21.20
N ARG A 244 5.30 -15.50 -21.87
CA ARG A 244 5.84 -14.22 -21.43
C ARG A 244 4.80 -13.13 -21.70
N ASP A 245 4.14 -12.67 -20.65
CA ASP A 245 3.22 -11.52 -20.71
C ASP A 245 4.02 -10.21 -20.46
N PRO A 246 4.17 -9.33 -21.45
CA PRO A 246 4.89 -8.06 -21.29
C PRO A 246 4.12 -7.05 -20.42
N SER A 247 2.85 -7.31 -20.07
CA SER A 247 2.06 -6.45 -19.19
C SER A 247 2.24 -6.80 -17.71
N VAL A 248 2.84 -7.94 -17.37
CA VAL A 248 3.07 -8.33 -15.97
C VAL A 248 4.45 -7.90 -15.48
N ARG A 249 4.51 -7.47 -14.23
CA ARG A 249 5.76 -7.10 -13.57
C ARG A 249 6.57 -8.37 -13.27
N PRO A 250 7.89 -8.37 -13.51
CA PRO A 250 8.77 -9.43 -13.03
C PRO A 250 8.65 -9.60 -11.50
N PRO A 251 8.75 -10.82 -10.96
CA PRO A 251 8.76 -11.04 -9.52
C PRO A 251 9.89 -10.22 -8.87
N LEU A 252 9.56 -9.47 -7.82
CA LEU A 252 10.56 -8.72 -7.02
C LEU A 252 11.39 -9.66 -6.16
N LEU A 253 10.78 -10.75 -5.69
CA LEU A 253 11.40 -11.74 -4.85
C LEU A 253 11.79 -12.97 -5.68
N PRO A 254 12.86 -13.70 -5.29
CA PRO A 254 13.13 -15.00 -5.86
C PRO A 254 11.96 -15.97 -5.60
N PRO A 255 11.93 -17.12 -6.30
CA PRO A 255 10.98 -18.17 -5.97
C PRO A 255 11.05 -18.52 -4.48
N PRO A 256 9.90 -18.69 -3.80
CA PRO A 256 9.91 -19.01 -2.39
C PRO A 256 10.65 -20.34 -2.15
N PRO A 257 11.38 -20.47 -1.02
CA PRO A 257 11.99 -21.75 -0.68
C PRO A 257 10.93 -22.81 -0.40
N ARG A 258 11.36 -24.08 -0.29
CA ARG A 258 10.46 -25.19 0.04
C ARG A 258 9.76 -24.90 1.37
N GLY A 259 8.43 -24.84 1.35
CA GLY A 259 7.62 -24.47 2.52
C GLY A 259 7.23 -22.99 2.59
N GLY A 260 7.64 -22.17 1.62
CA GLY A 260 7.27 -20.76 1.55
C GLY A 260 8.17 -19.85 2.39
N TYR A 261 7.92 -18.54 2.29
CA TYR A 261 8.52 -17.57 3.20
C TYR A 261 7.94 -17.73 4.61
N ARG A 262 8.81 -17.70 5.62
CA ARG A 262 8.52 -17.99 7.03
C ARG A 262 8.45 -16.74 7.89
N ALA A 263 9.10 -15.65 7.47
CA ALA A 263 9.02 -14.37 8.16
C ALA A 263 9.13 -13.17 7.22
N LEU A 264 8.50 -12.07 7.65
CA LEU A 264 8.69 -10.72 7.14
C LEU A 264 9.39 -9.89 8.22
N THR A 265 10.46 -9.18 7.85
CA THR A 265 11.09 -8.17 8.69
C THR A 265 10.95 -6.81 8.02
N VAL A 266 10.69 -5.75 8.80
CA VAL A 266 10.35 -4.43 8.23
C VAL A 266 11.15 -3.33 8.93
N ASP A 267 11.69 -2.39 8.16
CA ASP A 267 12.20 -1.12 8.70
C ASP A 267 11.05 -0.18 9.09
N VAL A 268 11.36 0.81 9.91
CA VAL A 268 10.39 1.75 10.46
C VAL A 268 10.43 3.08 9.73
N GLY A 269 11.55 3.80 9.78
CA GLY A 269 11.63 5.15 9.23
C GLY A 269 11.50 5.14 7.71
N GLY A 270 10.57 5.93 7.15
CA GLY A 270 10.37 6.01 5.70
C GLY A 270 9.72 4.77 5.07
N CYS A 271 9.55 3.69 5.84
CA CYS A 271 8.91 2.44 5.43
C CYS A 271 7.57 2.25 6.16
N LEU A 272 7.58 1.81 7.42
CA LEU A 272 6.38 1.59 8.22
C LEU A 272 5.77 2.89 8.78
N LEU A 273 6.61 3.82 9.22
CA LEU A 273 6.22 5.10 9.82
C LEU A 273 6.86 6.26 9.05
N THR A 274 6.03 7.23 8.65
CA THR A 274 6.48 8.49 8.03
C THR A 274 6.03 9.66 8.91
N PRO A 275 6.87 10.68 9.18
CA PRO A 275 6.42 11.86 9.91
C PRO A 275 5.20 12.54 9.26
N ALA A 276 4.24 12.98 10.07
CA ALA A 276 3.03 13.68 9.61
C ALA A 276 3.31 15.13 9.19
N GLU A 277 4.30 15.76 9.82
CA GLU A 277 4.84 17.07 9.46
C GLU A 277 6.23 16.89 8.82
N PRO A 278 6.60 17.62 7.76
CA PRO A 278 7.97 17.60 7.26
C PRO A 278 8.96 17.95 8.40
N VAL A 279 10.00 17.12 8.56
CA VAL A 279 10.99 17.26 9.65
C VAL A 279 11.56 18.67 9.75
N THR A 280 11.81 19.32 8.60
CA THR A 280 12.34 20.68 8.55
C THR A 280 11.35 21.72 9.08
N THR A 281 10.06 21.55 8.80
CA THR A 281 8.98 22.40 9.33
C THR A 281 8.83 22.23 10.85
N THR A 282 8.96 21.01 11.36
CA THR A 282 9.00 20.75 12.81
C THR A 282 10.16 21.47 13.48
N TYR A 283 11.36 21.38 12.90
CA TYR A 283 12.57 22.02 13.43
C TYR A 283 12.43 23.54 13.45
N THR A 284 11.98 24.18 12.35
CA THR A 284 11.83 25.64 12.29
C THR A 284 10.76 26.14 13.27
N ARG A 285 9.63 25.44 13.37
CA ARG A 285 8.56 25.79 14.32
C ARG A 285 9.05 25.75 15.76
N LEU A 286 9.75 24.69 16.16
CA LEU A 286 10.29 24.56 17.53
C LEU A 286 11.47 25.52 17.79
N ALA A 287 12.30 25.80 16.78
CA ALA A 287 13.34 26.80 16.87
C ALA A 287 12.79 28.18 17.27
N VAL A 288 11.72 28.62 16.61
CA VAL A 288 11.06 29.90 16.90
C VAL A 288 10.50 29.95 18.32
N VAL A 289 9.86 28.87 18.79
CA VAL A 289 9.32 28.76 20.15
C VAL A 289 10.39 29.01 21.22
N HIS A 290 11.61 28.52 20.99
CA HIS A 290 12.72 28.63 21.94
C HIS A 290 13.67 29.81 21.66
N GLY A 291 13.30 30.70 20.73
CA GLY A 291 14.01 31.94 20.47
C GLY A 291 15.19 31.85 19.49
N PHE A 292 15.25 30.80 18.67
CA PHE A 292 16.17 30.71 17.52
C PHE A 292 15.47 31.26 16.27
N THR A 293 15.65 32.55 15.98
CA THR A 293 14.88 33.25 14.93
C THR A 293 15.46 33.13 13.52
N ASN A 294 16.70 32.66 13.37
CA ASN A 294 17.39 32.61 12.07
C ASN A 294 17.38 31.21 11.44
N VAL A 295 16.57 30.29 11.97
CA VAL A 295 16.47 28.91 11.48
C VAL A 295 15.45 28.84 10.35
N THR A 296 15.91 28.42 9.17
CA THR A 296 15.06 28.18 7.99
C THR A 296 15.00 26.69 7.68
N GLU A 297 13.97 26.25 6.94
CA GLU A 297 13.86 24.84 6.53
C GLU A 297 15.07 24.40 5.70
N ALA A 298 15.62 25.30 4.87
CA ALA A 298 16.83 25.05 4.10
C ALA A 298 18.06 24.82 5.00
N SER A 299 18.26 25.66 6.02
CA SER A 299 19.36 25.50 6.98
C SER A 299 19.21 24.24 7.83
N ALA A 300 17.99 23.92 8.29
CA ALA A 300 17.72 22.69 9.03
C ALA A 300 17.98 21.45 8.16
N LYS A 301 17.51 21.46 6.91
CA LYS A 301 17.77 20.38 5.93
C LYS A 301 19.26 20.17 5.70
N ALA A 302 20.03 21.25 5.55
CA ALA A 302 21.47 21.18 5.35
C ALA A 302 22.18 20.55 6.57
N ALA A 303 21.82 20.98 7.78
CA ALA A 303 22.37 20.43 9.03
C ALA A 303 22.03 18.95 9.21
N ILE A 304 20.77 18.56 8.97
CA ILE A 304 20.32 17.15 9.03
C ILE A 304 21.13 16.31 8.03
N ARG A 305 21.24 16.76 6.77
CA ARG A 305 22.00 16.04 5.74
C ARG A 305 23.48 15.87 6.13
N ALA A 306 24.09 16.93 6.65
CA ALA A 306 25.49 16.88 7.10
C ALA A 306 25.67 15.90 8.27
N GLY A 307 24.75 15.91 9.25
CA GLY A 307 24.79 14.98 10.38
C GLY A 307 24.63 13.51 9.98
N PHE A 308 23.75 13.21 9.01
CA PHE A 308 23.60 11.84 8.50
C PHE A 308 24.78 11.39 7.61
N ALA A 309 25.41 12.31 6.89
CA ALA A 309 26.60 12.03 6.08
C ALA A 309 27.88 11.82 6.92
N ALA A 310 27.92 12.36 8.15
CA ALA A 310 29.02 12.11 9.06
C ALA A 310 29.07 10.63 9.49
N PRO A 311 30.26 10.01 9.53
CA PRO A 311 30.39 8.64 10.00
C PRO A 311 30.00 8.57 11.49
N PRO A 312 29.40 7.44 11.91
CA PRO A 312 29.14 7.21 13.34
C PRO A 312 30.47 7.23 14.12
N PRO A 313 30.47 7.69 15.39
CA PRO A 313 31.69 7.77 16.18
C PRO A 313 32.36 6.39 16.33
N LEU A 314 33.67 6.31 16.10
CA LEU A 314 34.45 5.06 16.24
C LEU A 314 34.34 4.46 17.65
N GLU A 315 34.25 5.34 18.67
CA GLU A 315 34.09 4.96 20.08
C GLU A 315 32.76 4.26 20.35
N GLN A 316 31.76 4.46 19.49
CA GLN A 316 30.45 3.82 19.55
C GLN A 316 30.42 2.54 18.70
N ARG A 317 31.57 1.92 18.39
CA ARG A 317 31.66 0.71 17.54
C ARG A 317 30.98 0.86 16.18
N GLY A 318 30.88 2.08 15.68
CA GLY A 318 30.24 2.37 14.39
C GLY A 318 28.71 2.35 14.39
N VAL A 319 28.03 2.28 15.55
CA VAL A 319 26.58 2.58 15.63
C VAL A 319 26.35 4.08 15.79
N ARG A 320 25.27 4.57 15.17
CA ARG A 320 24.84 5.97 15.22
C ARG A 320 24.09 6.32 16.50
N TYR A 321 23.31 5.39 17.02
CA TYR A 321 22.47 5.61 18.20
C TYR A 321 22.97 4.77 19.37
N VAL A 322 23.13 5.44 20.52
CA VAL A 322 23.42 4.80 21.81
C VAL A 322 22.39 5.29 22.82
N GLY A 323 21.72 4.37 23.50
CA GLY A 323 20.62 4.70 24.41
C GLY A 323 19.52 5.46 23.67
N ASP A 324 19.14 6.63 24.18
CA ASP A 324 18.11 7.49 23.60
C ASP A 324 18.56 8.27 22.34
N GLY A 325 19.82 8.12 21.92
CA GLY A 325 20.39 8.75 20.74
C GLY A 325 20.75 10.23 20.92
N LYS A 326 20.63 10.81 22.13
CA LYS A 326 20.92 12.25 22.35
C LYS A 326 22.34 12.64 21.99
N SER A 327 23.31 11.74 22.15
CA SER A 327 24.72 11.99 21.79
C SER A 327 24.89 12.29 20.30
N PHE A 328 24.07 11.68 19.44
CA PHE A 328 24.02 11.97 18.00
C PHE A 328 23.15 13.18 17.70
N TRP A 329 21.95 13.24 18.29
CA TRP A 329 20.98 14.27 17.95
C TRP A 329 21.38 15.68 18.41
N ARG A 330 22.00 15.82 19.59
CA ARG A 330 22.35 17.15 20.14
C ARG A 330 23.27 17.98 19.23
N PRO A 331 24.43 17.48 18.75
CA PRO A 331 25.28 18.27 17.85
C PRO A 331 24.62 18.56 16.50
N LEU A 332 23.80 17.64 15.98
CA LEU A 332 23.03 17.85 14.75
C LEU A 332 22.01 18.98 14.94
N VAL A 333 21.22 18.94 16.01
CA VAL A 333 20.22 19.97 16.33
C VAL A 333 20.93 21.30 16.60
N ALA A 334 22.07 21.32 17.29
CA ALA A 334 22.87 22.53 17.50
C ALA A 334 23.28 23.20 16.18
N ALA A 335 23.77 22.40 15.22
CA ALA A 335 24.08 22.88 13.88
C ALA A 335 22.84 23.43 13.16
N ALA A 336 21.69 22.76 13.30
CA ALA A 336 20.42 23.24 12.74
C ALA A 336 19.94 24.55 13.40
N MET A 337 20.26 24.76 14.69
CA MET A 337 19.96 25.98 15.46
C MET A 337 21.00 27.10 15.26
N GLY A 338 21.70 27.12 14.12
CA GLY A 338 22.68 28.16 13.80
C GLY A 338 24.02 28.02 14.53
N GLY A 339 24.38 26.81 14.97
CA GLY A 339 25.64 26.55 15.67
C GLY A 339 25.59 26.91 17.16
N ALA A 340 24.43 26.70 17.81
CA ALA A 340 24.27 26.90 19.25
C ALA A 340 25.31 26.09 20.04
N THR A 341 25.73 26.58 21.21
CA THR A 341 26.64 25.81 22.07
C THR A 341 25.92 24.58 22.63
N LEU A 342 26.64 23.48 22.83
CA LEU A 342 26.03 22.21 23.23
C LEU A 342 25.43 22.24 24.64
N ASP A 343 25.84 23.20 25.47
CA ASP A 343 25.36 23.45 26.82
C ASP A 343 24.28 24.53 26.91
N ASP A 344 23.86 25.13 25.78
CA ASP A 344 22.82 26.16 25.75
C ASP A 344 21.48 25.60 26.28
N PRO A 345 20.88 26.17 27.35
CA PRO A 345 19.58 25.75 27.86
C PRO A 345 18.46 25.81 26.82
N LYS A 346 18.52 26.73 25.85
CA LYS A 346 17.55 26.81 24.76
C LYS A 346 17.69 25.63 23.81
N LEU A 347 18.91 25.17 23.55
CA LEU A 347 19.14 23.97 22.75
C LEU A 347 18.55 22.74 23.44
N GLU A 348 18.72 22.60 24.75
CA GLU A 348 18.11 21.48 25.49
C GLU A 348 16.57 21.53 25.45
N ALA A 349 15.98 22.73 25.53
CA ALA A 349 14.54 22.89 25.42
C ALA A 349 14.02 22.49 24.03
N VAL A 350 14.70 22.90 22.94
CA VAL A 350 14.38 22.45 21.56
C VAL A 350 14.51 20.93 21.44
N LEU A 351 15.59 20.35 21.96
CA LEU A 351 15.83 18.90 21.90
C LEU A 351 14.74 18.13 22.65
N SER A 352 14.36 18.58 23.84
CA SER A 352 13.28 17.99 24.65
C SER A 352 11.94 18.02 23.91
N ASP A 353 11.60 19.13 23.27
CA ASP A 353 10.37 19.26 22.51
C ASP A 353 10.37 18.44 21.21
N LEU A 354 11.51 18.33 20.52
CA LEU A 354 11.68 17.43 19.39
C LEU A 354 11.48 15.97 19.81
N TYR A 355 12.01 15.56 20.96
CA TYR A 355 11.84 14.20 21.48
C TYR A 355 10.37 13.93 21.79
N ARG A 356 9.71 14.84 22.52
CA ARG A 356 8.28 14.73 22.83
C ARG A 356 7.42 14.67 21.55
N HIS A 357 7.75 15.46 20.54
CA HIS A 357 7.07 15.44 19.26
C HIS A 357 7.16 14.08 18.57
N TYR A 358 8.37 13.51 18.44
CA TYR A 358 8.55 12.23 17.75
C TYR A 358 8.16 10.99 18.58
N GLU A 359 7.94 11.13 19.89
CA GLU A 359 7.38 10.08 20.76
C GLU A 359 5.85 10.00 20.75
N ASP A 360 5.18 10.99 20.15
CA ASP A 360 3.72 11.07 20.04
C ASP A 360 3.25 10.42 18.73
N PRO A 361 2.42 9.34 18.79
CA PRO A 361 1.92 8.66 17.61
C PRO A 361 1.10 9.56 16.68
N ALA A 362 0.52 10.66 17.17
CA ALA A 362 -0.23 11.60 16.34
C ALA A 362 0.64 12.32 15.31
N ASN A 363 1.96 12.36 15.51
CA ASN A 363 2.91 12.98 14.58
C ASN A 363 3.46 12.00 13.53
N TRP A 364 2.85 10.81 13.41
CA TRP A 364 3.25 9.77 12.46
C TRP A 364 2.07 9.29 11.61
N HIS A 365 2.35 9.07 10.33
CA HIS A 365 1.51 8.26 9.46
C HIS A 365 2.03 6.82 9.42
N VAL A 366 1.14 5.88 9.76
CA VAL A 366 1.37 4.45 9.54
C VAL A 366 1.18 4.14 8.06
N ALA A 367 2.06 3.30 7.52
CA ALA A 367 1.96 2.82 6.14
C ALA A 367 0.57 2.21 5.89
N PRO A 368 -0.17 2.68 4.87
CA PRO A 368 -1.53 2.21 4.60
C PRO A 368 -1.59 0.69 4.40
N GLY A 369 -2.50 0.02 5.12
CA GLY A 369 -2.69 -1.44 5.03
C GLY A 369 -1.67 -2.28 5.81
N ALA A 370 -0.71 -1.66 6.53
CA ALA A 370 0.35 -2.42 7.21
C ALA A 370 -0.18 -3.33 8.32
N LYS A 371 -1.17 -2.87 9.09
CA LYS A 371 -1.75 -3.68 10.19
C LYS A 371 -2.48 -4.90 9.65
N GLU A 372 -3.29 -4.69 8.61
CA GLU A 372 -4.02 -5.74 7.92
C GLU A 372 -3.05 -6.75 7.31
N ALA A 373 -2.01 -6.29 6.62
CA ALA A 373 -0.98 -7.14 6.05
C ALA A 373 -0.26 -7.98 7.13
N PHE A 374 0.09 -7.38 8.27
CA PHE A 374 0.74 -8.09 9.37
C PHE A 374 -0.18 -9.14 9.99
N ALA A 375 -1.45 -8.80 10.21
CA ALA A 375 -2.45 -9.73 10.73
C ALA A 375 -2.67 -10.92 9.77
N ASP A 376 -2.80 -10.66 8.46
CA ASP A 376 -2.97 -11.69 7.43
C ASP A 376 -1.75 -12.63 7.36
N LEU A 377 -0.53 -12.08 7.40
CA LEU A 377 0.70 -12.86 7.40
C LEU A 377 0.79 -13.76 8.64
N ARG A 378 0.55 -13.21 9.83
CA ARG A 378 0.55 -13.97 11.08
C ARG A 378 -0.54 -15.03 11.11
N GLY A 379 -1.75 -14.73 10.63
CA GLY A 379 -2.84 -15.69 10.48
C GLY A 379 -2.49 -16.85 9.55
N GLY A 380 -1.62 -16.61 8.55
CA GLY A 380 -1.04 -17.62 7.68
C GLY A 380 0.20 -18.34 8.23
N GLY A 381 0.61 -18.07 9.47
CA GLY A 381 1.79 -18.68 10.11
C GLY A 381 3.13 -18.05 9.72
N VAL A 382 3.13 -16.90 9.05
CA VAL A 382 4.34 -16.11 8.74
C VAL A 382 4.63 -15.19 9.92
N LYS A 383 5.86 -15.23 10.43
CA LYS A 383 6.27 -14.34 11.52
C LYS A 383 6.50 -12.92 11.01
N VAL A 384 6.27 -11.92 11.85
CA VAL A 384 6.48 -10.50 11.50
C VAL A 384 7.34 -9.84 12.56
N ALA A 385 8.43 -9.20 12.15
CA ALA A 385 9.32 -8.48 13.06
C ALA A 385 9.80 -7.13 12.51
N ILE A 386 10.29 -6.29 13.40
CA ILE A 386 10.90 -5.00 13.08
C ILE A 386 12.41 -5.08 13.18
N ILE A 387 13.12 -4.49 12.22
CA ILE A 387 14.57 -4.28 12.26
C ILE A 387 14.85 -2.85 11.82
N SER A 388 15.28 -1.99 12.75
CA SER A 388 15.44 -0.57 12.45
C SER A 388 16.69 0.04 13.08
N ASN A 389 17.33 0.92 12.30
CA ASN A 389 18.36 1.81 12.82
C ASN A 389 17.67 2.94 13.58
N TRP A 390 17.51 2.75 14.89
CA TRP A 390 16.76 3.64 15.77
C TRP A 390 17.38 3.64 17.17
N ASP A 391 16.98 4.60 17.99
CA ASP A 391 17.29 4.64 19.42
C ASP A 391 16.29 3.84 20.29
N THR A 392 16.56 3.74 21.59
CA THR A 392 15.77 2.92 22.54
C THR A 392 14.32 3.34 22.71
N ARG A 393 13.87 4.46 22.10
CA ARG A 393 12.46 4.88 22.14
C ARG A 393 11.57 4.09 21.20
N LEU A 394 12.14 3.36 20.24
CA LEU A 394 11.41 2.70 19.16
C LEU A 394 10.26 1.80 19.66
N ALA A 395 10.54 0.88 20.58
CA ALA A 395 9.56 -0.11 21.03
C ALA A 395 8.33 0.55 21.67
N ALA A 396 8.54 1.63 22.45
CA ALA A 396 7.45 2.38 23.05
C ALA A 396 6.61 3.12 21.99
N LEU A 397 7.25 3.71 20.99
CA LEU A 397 6.56 4.37 19.88
C LEU A 397 5.72 3.37 19.07
N LEU A 398 6.27 2.20 18.73
CA LEU A 398 5.56 1.16 17.98
C LEU A 398 4.28 0.70 18.70
N ARG A 399 4.35 0.44 20.02
CA ARG A 399 3.14 0.11 20.81
C ARG A 399 2.10 1.22 20.75
N LYS A 400 2.49 2.48 20.90
CA LYS A 400 1.58 3.64 20.78
C LYS A 400 0.96 3.76 19.38
N CYS A 401 1.68 3.37 18.34
CA CYS A 401 1.17 3.29 16.96
C CYS A 401 0.30 2.05 16.68
N GLY A 402 0.15 1.15 17.66
CA GLY A 402 -0.64 -0.08 17.56
C GLY A 402 0.10 -1.26 16.92
N PHE A 403 1.42 -1.31 17.09
CA PHE A 403 2.28 -2.45 16.74
C PHE A 403 2.91 -3.02 18.02
N ASP A 404 2.07 -3.67 18.83
CA ASP A 404 2.48 -4.33 20.06
C ASP A 404 2.83 -5.81 19.83
N GLU A 405 3.05 -6.54 20.91
CA GLU A 405 3.42 -7.96 20.93
C GLU A 405 2.33 -8.88 20.34
N THR A 406 1.11 -8.39 20.13
CA THR A 406 0.05 -9.14 19.42
C THR A 406 0.21 -9.06 17.90
N MET A 407 0.90 -8.02 17.43
CA MET A 407 1.12 -7.72 16.01
C MET A 407 2.54 -8.07 15.55
N LEU A 408 3.51 -8.12 16.46
CA LEU A 408 4.93 -8.34 16.16
C LEU A 408 5.50 -9.49 17.00
N ASP A 409 6.24 -10.38 16.36
CA ASP A 409 6.98 -11.47 17.02
C ASP A 409 8.29 -10.99 17.63
N ALA A 410 8.89 -9.94 17.06
CA ALA A 410 10.09 -9.31 17.60
C ALA A 410 10.23 -7.85 17.15
N VAL A 411 10.91 -7.05 17.98
CA VAL A 411 11.45 -5.74 17.62
C VAL A 411 12.95 -5.80 17.85
N VAL A 412 13.74 -5.40 16.85
CA VAL A 412 15.20 -5.33 16.92
C VAL A 412 15.63 -3.89 16.60
N CYS A 413 16.12 -3.21 17.63
CA CYS A 413 16.53 -1.82 17.57
C CYS A 413 18.06 -1.72 17.59
N SER A 414 18.65 -0.96 16.65
CA SER A 414 20.11 -0.90 16.54
C SER A 414 20.81 -0.38 17.80
N ALA A 415 20.22 0.58 18.52
CA ALA A 415 20.78 1.11 19.77
C ALA A 415 20.79 0.09 20.92
N GLU A 416 19.87 -0.87 20.92
CA GLU A 416 19.81 -1.94 21.93
C GLU A 416 20.83 -3.04 21.59
N GLU A 417 20.95 -3.37 20.30
CA GLU A 417 21.88 -4.40 19.84
C GLU A 417 23.30 -3.89 19.63
N MET A 418 23.50 -2.56 19.64
CA MET A 418 24.73 -1.89 19.22
C MET A 418 25.17 -2.28 17.80
N SER A 419 24.20 -2.46 16.89
CA SER A 419 24.39 -2.92 15.51
C SER A 419 23.49 -2.13 14.57
N ASP A 420 24.03 -1.23 13.75
CA ASP A 420 23.25 -0.57 12.70
C ASP A 420 23.30 -1.44 11.44
N LYS A 421 22.16 -1.57 10.74
CA LYS A 421 22.16 -1.98 9.32
C LYS A 421 23.13 -1.06 8.56
N PRO A 422 23.99 -1.61 7.67
CA PRO A 422 23.91 -2.95 7.09
C PRO A 422 24.69 -4.06 7.81
N ASP A 423 25.09 -3.88 9.07
CA ASP A 423 25.78 -4.95 9.81
C ASP A 423 24.88 -6.20 9.93
N GLY A 424 25.31 -7.32 9.33
CA GLY A 424 24.62 -8.61 9.30
C GLY A 424 24.18 -9.11 10.67
N ARG A 425 24.89 -8.73 11.74
CA ARG A 425 24.58 -9.17 13.10
C ARG A 425 23.19 -8.74 13.58
N ILE A 426 22.67 -7.59 13.14
CA ILE A 426 21.31 -7.17 13.54
C ILE A 426 20.25 -8.12 12.97
N PHE A 427 20.48 -8.65 11.77
CA PHE A 427 19.61 -9.63 11.13
C PHE A 427 19.74 -11.00 11.80
N ASP A 428 20.94 -11.42 12.19
CA ASP A 428 21.14 -12.66 12.96
C ASP A 428 20.40 -12.63 14.30
N VAL A 429 20.40 -11.49 14.99
CA VAL A 429 19.62 -11.29 16.23
C VAL A 429 18.13 -11.43 15.94
N ALA A 430 17.62 -10.83 14.87
CA ALA A 430 16.22 -10.95 14.47
C ALA A 430 15.85 -12.42 14.17
N LEU A 431 16.68 -13.13 13.39
CA LEU A 431 16.50 -14.55 13.08
C LEU A 431 16.48 -15.40 14.35
N ALA A 432 17.38 -15.15 15.29
CA ALA A 432 17.40 -15.85 16.58
C ALA A 432 16.13 -15.62 17.39
N ARG A 433 15.66 -14.37 17.51
CA ARG A 433 14.39 -14.02 18.20
C ARG A 433 13.17 -14.65 17.53
N LEU A 434 13.21 -14.76 16.20
CA LEU A 434 12.21 -15.43 15.40
C LEU A 434 12.32 -16.96 15.44
N GLY A 435 13.33 -17.56 16.09
CA GLY A 435 13.56 -19.00 16.06
C GLY A 435 13.82 -19.54 14.65
N LEU A 436 14.49 -18.74 13.81
CA LEU A 436 14.86 -19.00 12.43
C LEU A 436 16.38 -18.83 12.21
N ALA A 437 17.18 -19.05 13.25
CA ALA A 437 18.64 -18.94 13.16
C ALA A 437 19.20 -19.86 12.06
N GLY A 438 19.95 -19.30 11.11
CA GLY A 438 20.46 -20.02 9.95
C GLY A 438 19.46 -20.25 8.82
N GLU A 439 18.21 -19.78 8.94
CA GLU A 439 17.13 -19.93 7.94
C GLU A 439 16.84 -18.63 7.18
N GLY A 440 17.84 -17.76 6.97
CA GLY A 440 17.67 -16.44 6.35
C GLY A 440 17.04 -16.46 4.94
N ALA A 441 17.23 -17.53 4.17
CA ALA A 441 16.62 -17.70 2.85
C ALA A 441 15.07 -17.78 2.88
N GLY A 442 14.49 -18.08 4.05
CA GLY A 442 13.05 -18.08 4.28
C GLY A 442 12.49 -16.75 4.77
N VAL A 443 13.31 -15.70 4.86
CA VAL A 443 12.92 -14.40 5.42
C VAL A 443 13.04 -13.31 4.38
N VAL A 444 12.03 -12.43 4.33
CA VAL A 444 12.03 -11.24 3.47
C VAL A 444 12.22 -10.01 4.34
N HIS A 445 13.13 -9.12 3.96
CA HIS A 445 13.25 -7.79 4.56
C HIS A 445 12.63 -6.72 3.65
N VAL A 446 12.00 -5.71 4.24
CA VAL A 446 11.40 -4.58 3.54
C VAL A 446 11.84 -3.27 4.21
N GLY A 447 12.42 -2.37 3.43
CA GLY A 447 12.83 -1.03 3.88
C GLY A 447 12.97 -0.06 2.71
N ASP A 448 13.42 1.16 2.98
CA ASP A 448 13.51 2.26 2.00
C ASP A 448 14.94 2.60 1.57
N SER A 449 15.95 1.97 2.18
CA SER A 449 17.37 2.18 1.91
C SER A 449 17.98 0.99 1.20
N VAL A 450 18.55 1.22 0.00
CA VAL A 450 19.26 0.16 -0.75
C VAL A 450 20.38 -0.44 0.09
N THR A 451 21.23 0.40 0.69
CA THR A 451 22.36 -0.07 1.47
C THR A 451 21.95 -0.77 2.76
N ASN A 452 20.95 -0.27 3.48
CA ASN A 452 20.61 -0.84 4.79
C ASN A 452 19.63 -2.01 4.71
N ASP A 453 18.79 -2.04 3.67
CA ASP A 453 17.61 -2.92 3.64
C ASP A 453 17.59 -3.88 2.44
N VAL A 454 18.49 -3.73 1.47
CA VAL A 454 18.51 -4.54 0.24
C VAL A 454 19.84 -5.26 0.02
N GLU A 455 20.97 -4.55 0.16
CA GLU A 455 22.33 -5.11 0.10
C GLU A 455 22.65 -5.93 1.36
#